data_AF-A0A932R7S7-F1
#
_entry.id   AF-A0A932R7S7-F1
#
_cell.length_a   1.000
_cell.length_b   1.000
_cell.length_c   1.000
_cell.angle_alpha   90.00
_cell.angle_beta   90.00
_cell.angle_gamma   90.00
#
_symmetry.space_group_name_H-M   'P 1'
#
loop_
_entity.id
_entity.type
_entity.pdbx_description
1 polymer ?
#
loop_
_entity_poly.entity_id
_entity_poly.type
_entity_poly.pdbx_seq_one_letter_code
_entity_poly.pdbx_strand_id
1 'polypeptide(L)'
;MPVPQVCVAIFTDKGLADKDHRQVASVLTDESGYFHFLRLQPGQYRVVAKYDGFGVLNVKVNIVRWPRGGSGRRLALHMRPRAIDVTSYAGYK
;
A
#
# COMPACT_ATOMS: atom_id res chain seq x y z
N MET A 1 -1.13 15.25 -7.23
CA MET A 1 0.16 15.21 -7.92
C MET A 1 0.80 13.86 -7.66
N PRO A 2 1.45 13.22 -8.64
CA PRO A 2 2.25 12.03 -8.40
C PRO A 2 3.47 12.39 -7.54
N VAL A 3 3.88 11.48 -6.65
CA VAL A 3 5.04 11.67 -5.78
C VAL A 3 6.02 10.53 -6.09
N PRO A 4 7.19 10.85 -6.68
CA PRO A 4 8.20 9.85 -6.97
C PRO A 4 8.98 9.47 -5.70
N GLN A 5 9.67 8.33 -5.74
CA GLN A 5 10.57 7.85 -4.68
C GLN A 5 9.88 7.58 -3.32
N VAL A 6 8.57 7.36 -3.31
CA VAL A 6 7.85 6.87 -2.14
C VAL A 6 8.17 5.40 -1.95
N CYS A 7 8.65 5.03 -0.76
CA CYS A 7 8.87 3.64 -0.41
C CYS A 7 7.53 3.00 -0.07
N VAL A 8 7.05 2.12 -0.94
CA VAL A 8 5.83 1.34 -0.75
C VAL A 8 6.20 -0.10 -0.46
N ALA A 9 5.87 -0.57 0.72
CA ALA A 9 6.10 -1.94 1.16
C ALA A 9 4.78 -2.65 1.44
N ILE A 10 4.73 -3.94 1.14
CA ILE A 10 3.58 -4.79 1.42
C ILE A 10 3.98 -5.89 2.41
N PHE A 11 3.14 -6.06 3.41
CA PHE A 11 3.33 -6.99 4.52
C PHE A 11 2.17 -7.98 4.56
N THR A 12 2.44 -9.20 5.03
CA THR A 12 1.36 -10.15 5.32
C THR A 12 0.55 -9.69 6.53
N ASP A 13 -0.78 -9.77 6.45
CA ASP A 13 -1.67 -9.56 7.58
C ASP A 13 -2.40 -10.89 7.85
N LYS A 14 -1.74 -11.84 8.51
CA LYS A 14 -2.30 -13.17 8.83
C LYS A 14 -3.35 -13.14 9.96
N GLY A 15 -3.88 -11.97 10.30
CA GLY A 15 -4.81 -11.81 11.40
C GLY A 15 -4.14 -11.96 12.76
N LEU A 16 -4.91 -11.64 13.81
CA LEU A 16 -4.46 -11.47 15.21
C LEU A 16 -3.77 -12.72 15.84
N ALA A 17 -3.77 -13.88 15.17
CA ALA A 17 -3.20 -15.12 15.66
C ALA A 17 -1.69 -15.26 15.37
N ASP A 18 -1.20 -14.70 14.26
CA ASP A 18 0.22 -14.75 13.88
C ASP A 18 0.74 -13.32 13.73
N LYS A 19 1.62 -12.88 14.66
CA LYS A 19 2.29 -11.57 14.64
C LYS A 19 3.31 -11.40 13.51
N ASP A 20 3.25 -12.24 12.47
CA ASP A 20 4.14 -12.14 11.31
C ASP A 20 3.64 -11.05 10.36
N HIS A 21 3.91 -9.80 10.74
CA HIS A 21 3.97 -8.66 9.81
C HIS A 21 5.24 -8.77 8.95
N ARG A 22 5.41 -9.90 8.26
CA ARG A 22 6.58 -10.15 7.43
C ARG A 22 6.49 -9.31 6.17
N GLN A 23 7.55 -8.57 5.87
CA GLN A 23 7.68 -7.86 4.60
C GLN A 23 7.71 -8.89 3.46
N VAL A 24 6.78 -8.76 2.53
CA VAL A 24 6.68 -9.60 1.34
C VAL A 24 7.51 -8.98 0.22
N ALA A 25 7.34 -7.69 -0.01
CA ALA A 25 8.04 -6.93 -1.03
C ALA A 25 8.05 -5.44 -0.69
N SER A 26 8.98 -4.71 -1.29
CA SER A 26 9.01 -3.24 -1.27
C SER A 26 9.44 -2.72 -2.63
N VAL A 27 8.87 -1.59 -3.04
CA VAL A 27 9.14 -0.93 -4.31
C VAL A 27 9.12 0.59 -4.10
N LEU A 28 9.93 1.31 -4.86
CA LEU A 28 9.88 2.77 -4.91
C LEU A 28 8.90 3.18 -6.02
N THR A 29 8.08 4.21 -5.76
CA THR A 29 7.27 4.80 -6.84
C THR A 29 8.16 5.41 -7.92
N ASP A 30 7.76 5.23 -9.18
CA ASP A 30 8.45 5.81 -10.32
C ASP A 30 8.24 7.33 -10.44
N GLU A 31 8.86 7.96 -11.44
CA GLU A 31 8.70 9.40 -11.73
C GLU A 31 7.23 9.81 -11.97
N SER A 32 6.39 8.86 -12.38
CA SER A 32 4.97 9.05 -12.60
C SER A 32 4.10 8.74 -11.36
N GLY A 33 4.71 8.38 -10.23
CA GLY A 33 4.04 8.05 -8.97
C GLY A 33 3.34 6.70 -8.96
N TYR A 34 3.60 5.83 -9.94
CA TYR A 34 3.05 4.48 -10.03
C TYR A 34 3.97 3.46 -9.33
N PHE A 35 3.34 2.40 -8.83
CA PHE A 35 4.01 1.24 -8.26
C PHE A 35 3.23 -0.02 -8.65
N HIS A 36 3.95 -1.12 -8.83
CA HIS A 36 3.37 -2.40 -9.20
C HIS A 36 4.01 -3.52 -8.41
N PHE A 37 3.16 -4.37 -7.82
CA PHE A 37 3.59 -5.62 -7.21
C PHE A 37 3.22 -6.79 -8.12
N LEU A 38 4.20 -7.63 -8.44
CA LEU A 38 4.00 -8.81 -9.28
C LEU A 38 3.92 -10.07 -8.41
N ARG A 39 3.15 -11.06 -8.88
CA ARG A 39 3.07 -12.42 -8.30
C ARG A 39 2.61 -12.48 -6.83
N LEU A 40 1.80 -11.52 -6.37
CA LEU A 40 1.17 -11.62 -5.06
C LEU A 40 0.07 -12.69 -5.07
N GLN A 41 0.12 -13.61 -4.11
CA GLN A 41 -0.96 -14.58 -3.92
C GLN A 41 -2.20 -13.88 -3.34
N PRO A 42 -3.42 -14.31 -3.70
CA PRO A 42 -4.63 -13.80 -3.07
C PRO A 42 -4.60 -13.99 -1.55
N GLY A 43 -4.99 -12.96 -0.80
CA GLY A 43 -4.95 -12.97 0.67
C GLY A 43 -5.03 -11.57 1.27
N GLN A 44 -4.99 -11.51 2.60
CA GLN A 44 -4.97 -10.25 3.34
C GLN A 44 -3.53 -9.75 3.50
N TYR A 45 -3.34 -8.50 3.12
CA TYR A 45 -2.05 -7.82 3.20
C TYR A 45 -2.21 -6.43 3.78
N ARG A 46 -1.09 -5.85 4.15
CA ARG A 46 -0.98 -4.50 4.66
C ARG A 46 0.00 -3.73 3.80
N VAL A 47 -0.46 -2.65 3.19
CA VAL A 47 0.38 -1.74 2.42
C VAL A 47 0.81 -0.61 3.35
N VAL A 48 2.12 -0.42 3.43
CA VAL A 48 2.74 0.66 4.17
C VAL A 48 3.49 1.53 3.18
N ALA A 49 3.24 2.84 3.21
CA ALA A 49 4.00 3.78 2.41
C ALA A 49 4.69 4.79 3.32
N LYS A 50 5.97 5.01 3.07
CA LYS A 50 6.82 5.97 3.79
C LYS A 50 7.50 6.89 2.80
N TYR A 51 7.42 8.17 3.10
CA TYR A 51 8.17 9.22 2.44
C TYR A 51 8.50 10.29 3.47
N ASP A 52 9.73 10.80 3.44
CA ASP A 52 10.18 11.75 4.45
C ASP A 52 9.42 13.07 4.33
N GLY A 53 9.07 13.65 5.48
CA GLY A 53 8.17 14.82 5.57
C GLY A 53 6.67 14.48 5.55
N PHE A 54 6.28 13.23 5.25
CA PHE A 54 4.87 12.81 5.21
C PHE A 54 4.54 11.80 6.32
N GLY A 55 3.26 11.71 6.65
CA GLY A 55 2.71 10.70 7.54
C GLY A 55 2.84 9.31 6.93
N VAL A 56 3.17 8.31 7.76
CA VAL A 56 3.23 6.92 7.31
C VAL A 56 1.82 6.44 7.01
N LEU A 57 1.61 5.94 5.79
CA LEU A 57 0.36 5.31 5.40
C LEU A 57 0.41 3.85 5.83
N ASN A 58 -0.66 3.35 6.45
CA ASN A 58 -0.80 1.94 6.81
C ASN A 58 -2.24 1.48 6.55
N VAL A 59 -2.46 0.77 5.47
CA VAL A 59 -3.79 0.33 5.04
C VAL A 59 -3.83 -1.18 4.80
N LYS A 60 -4.90 -1.81 5.27
CA LYS A 60 -5.20 -3.21 4.98
C LYS A 60 -5.86 -3.34 3.63
N VAL A 61 -5.35 -4.26 2.81
CA VAL A 61 -5.88 -4.56 1.48
C VAL A 61 -6.12 -6.06 1.36
N ASN A 62 -7.21 -6.43 0.70
CA ASN A 62 -7.48 -7.82 0.37
C ASN A 62 -7.17 -8.02 -1.11
N ILE A 63 -6.13 -8.80 -1.40
CA ILE A 63 -5.76 -9.15 -2.76
C ILE A 63 -6.58 -10.36 -3.16
N VAL A 64 -7.34 -10.23 -4.25
CA VAL A 64 -8.20 -11.31 -4.76
C VAL A 64 -7.86 -11.61 -6.21
N ARG A 65 -8.10 -12.85 -6.63
CA ARG A 65 -7.80 -13.30 -7.98
C ARG A 65 -8.90 -12.87 -8.96
N TRP A 66 -8.52 -12.21 -10.06
CA TRP A 66 -9.43 -11.92 -11.17
C TRP A 66 -9.79 -13.24 -11.90
N PRO A 67 -11.05 -13.50 -12.35
CA PRO A 67 -12.16 -12.57 -12.61
C PRO A 67 -13.17 -12.40 -11.46
N ARG A 68 -13.01 -13.11 -10.34
CA ARG A 68 -14.04 -13.20 -9.28
C ARG A 68 -13.98 -12.09 -8.22
N GLY A 69 -13.24 -10.99 -8.41
CA GLY A 69 -13.11 -10.03 -7.30
C GLY A 69 -12.39 -8.69 -7.54
N GLY A 70 -12.15 -8.24 -8.77
CA GLY A 70 -11.49 -6.95 -8.97
C GLY A 70 -12.13 -6.15 -10.08
N SER A 71 -12.92 -5.14 -9.73
CA SER A 71 -13.03 -3.96 -10.59
C SER A 71 -11.59 -3.44 -10.75
N GLY A 72 -11.10 -3.19 -11.97
CA GLY A 72 -9.70 -2.80 -12.26
C GLY A 72 -9.25 -1.46 -11.65
N ARG A 73 -9.80 -1.10 -10.50
CA ARG A 73 -9.51 0.09 -9.70
C ARG A 73 -8.09 -0.02 -9.18
N ARG A 74 -7.36 1.06 -9.36
CA ARG A 74 -5.96 1.16 -8.91
C ARG A 74 -5.98 1.67 -7.48
N LEU A 75 -5.15 1.05 -6.63
CA LEU A 75 -4.94 1.56 -5.27
C LEU A 75 -4.20 2.90 -5.38
N ALA A 76 -4.85 3.97 -4.94
CA ALA A 76 -4.29 5.32 -4.90
C ALA A 76 -3.88 5.65 -3.46
N LEU A 77 -2.59 5.93 -3.27
CA LEU A 77 -2.03 6.30 -1.97
C LEU A 77 -2.04 7.83 -1.83
N HIS A 78 -2.79 8.33 -0.84
CA HIS A 78 -2.86 9.75 -0.51
C HIS A 78 -1.98 10.03 0.71
N MET A 79 -0.76 10.50 0.44
CA MET A 79 0.19 10.91 1.48
C MET A 79 -0.16 12.32 1.96
N ARG A 80 -0.26 12.51 3.28
CA ARG A 80 -0.43 13.83 3.90
C ARG A 80 0.84 14.21 4.68
N PRO A 81 1.20 15.51 4.77
CA PRO A 81 2.34 15.95 5.56
C PRO A 81 2.26 15.46 7.01
N ARG A 82 3.41 15.13 7.60
CA ARG A 82 3.48 14.79 9.03
C ARG A 82 3.13 16.04 9.85
N ALA A 83 2.53 15.84 11.03
CA ALA A 83 2.14 16.90 11.98
C ALA A 83 0.85 17.69 11.64
N ILE A 84 0.03 17.20 10.70
CA ILE A 84 -1.37 17.60 10.55
C ILE A 84 -2.24 16.51 11.19
N ASP A 85 -3.37 16.86 11.84
CA ASP A 85 -4.33 15.95 12.49
C ASP A 85 -4.94 14.86 11.58
N VAL A 86 -4.51 14.78 10.33
CA VAL A 86 -5.01 13.86 9.31
C VAL A 86 -3.91 12.94 8.82
N THR A 87 -4.12 11.65 9.01
CA THR A 87 -3.16 10.63 8.59
C THR A 87 -3.22 10.35 7.09
N SER A 88 -2.13 9.82 6.53
CA SER A 88 -2.08 9.35 5.15
C SER A 88 -3.02 8.16 4.95
N TYR A 89 -3.82 8.16 3.89
CA TYR A 89 -4.85 7.14 3.63
C TYR A 89 -4.76 6.59 2.21
N ALA A 90 -5.33 5.40 1.98
CA ALA A 90 -5.44 4.83 0.64
C ALA A 90 -6.90 4.87 0.17
N GLY A 91 -7.08 5.12 -1.12
CA GLY A 91 -8.37 5.08 -1.82
C GLY A 91 -8.27 4.28 -3.12
N TYR A 92 -9.37 4.15 -3.82
CA TYR A 92 -9.42 3.46 -5.11
C TYR A 92 -9.85 4.43 -6.21
N LYS A 93 -9.02 4.58 -7.24
CA LYS A 93 -9.30 5.41 -8.43
C LYS A 93 -9.62 4.54 -9.64
#